data_AF-A0A447JCB4-F1
#
_entry.id   AF-A0A447JCB4-F1
#
_cell.length_a   1.000
_cell.length_b   1.000
_cell.length_c   1.000
_cell.angle_alpha   90.00
_cell.angle_beta   90.00
_cell.angle_gamma   90.00
#
_symmetry.space_group_name_H-M   'P 1'
#
loop_
_entity.id
_entity.type
_entity.pdbx_description
1 polymer ?
#
loop_
_entity_poly.entity_id
_entity_poly.type
_entity_poly.pdbx_seq_one_letter_code
_entity_poly.pdbx_strand_id
1 'polypeptide(L)'
;MAKGKKGVPVTYTVGKESLETYDGIPIFGLYQKFANNVTVEYKENGKAMKDDYVVQTSAIVNHYMDNRSISDLQQTKVIKVAPGFEDRLYLVNTHTFTPQGAEFHWHGEKDKNAGILDAGPAGGALPFDIALIRLWSTPRVNTAGGWIKIPSTTATI
;
A
#
# COMPACT_ATOMS: atom_id res chain seq x y z
N MET A 1 -9.15 -14.79 -8.76
CA MET A 1 -10.29 -14.14 -9.49
C MET A 1 -9.78 -13.25 -10.65
N ALA A 2 -10.61 -12.58 -11.44
CA ALA A 2 -10.13 -11.62 -12.46
C ALA A 2 -11.13 -10.47 -12.69
N LYS A 3 -10.68 -9.19 -12.71
CA LYS A 3 -11.53 -8.08 -13.19
C LYS A 3 -11.61 -8.11 -14.71
N GLY A 4 -12.68 -8.71 -15.23
CA GLY A 4 -12.93 -8.83 -16.66
C GLY A 4 -11.92 -9.75 -17.39
N LYS A 5 -11.91 -9.69 -18.73
CA LYS A 5 -11.15 -10.62 -19.60
C LYS A 5 -9.62 -10.55 -19.47
N LYS A 6 -9.07 -9.57 -18.77
CA LYS A 6 -7.62 -9.36 -18.56
C LYS A 6 -7.23 -9.25 -17.08
N GLY A 7 -8.14 -9.58 -16.17
CA GLY A 7 -7.82 -9.58 -14.75
C GLY A 7 -6.83 -10.70 -14.43
N VAL A 8 -5.83 -10.40 -13.61
CA VAL A 8 -4.85 -11.39 -13.16
C VAL A 8 -5.36 -12.04 -11.87
N PRO A 9 -5.45 -13.38 -11.80
CA PRO A 9 -5.73 -14.08 -10.56
C PRO A 9 -4.55 -14.06 -9.62
N VAL A 10 -4.80 -13.69 -8.37
CA VAL A 10 -3.86 -13.83 -7.26
C VAL A 10 -4.27 -15.02 -6.43
N THR A 11 -3.36 -15.98 -6.29
CA THR A 11 -3.54 -17.19 -5.49
C THR A 11 -2.34 -17.36 -4.57
N TYR A 12 -2.61 -17.67 -3.31
CA TYR A 12 -1.60 -17.91 -2.29
C TYR A 12 -2.14 -18.87 -1.24
N THR A 13 -1.19 -19.56 -0.61
CA THR A 13 -1.43 -20.43 0.55
C THR A 13 -1.26 -19.65 1.84
N VAL A 14 -2.15 -19.88 2.81
CA VAL A 14 -2.07 -19.27 4.13
C VAL A 14 -1.50 -20.28 5.12
N GLY A 15 -0.39 -19.91 5.77
CA GLY A 15 0.22 -20.74 6.80
C GLY A 15 -0.49 -20.64 8.15
N LYS A 16 -0.28 -21.64 9.01
CA LYS A 16 -0.84 -21.72 10.37
C LYS A 16 -0.52 -20.48 11.23
N GLU A 17 0.70 -19.96 11.12
CA GLU A 17 1.14 -18.75 11.83
C GLU A 17 0.29 -17.53 11.48
N SER A 18 -0.09 -17.37 10.21
CA SER A 18 -0.96 -16.27 9.78
C SER A 18 -2.39 -16.43 10.31
N LEU A 19 -2.91 -17.66 10.35
CA LEU A 19 -4.23 -17.93 10.92
C LEU A 19 -4.27 -17.60 12.42
N GLU A 20 -3.23 -17.96 13.17
CA GLU A 20 -3.11 -17.66 14.60
C GLU A 20 -2.91 -16.17 14.86
N THR A 21 -2.19 -15.47 13.98
CA THR A 21 -1.91 -14.03 14.14
C THR A 21 -3.15 -13.17 13.87
N TYR A 22 -3.91 -13.50 12.83
CA TYR A 22 -5.04 -12.69 12.37
C TYR A 22 -6.40 -13.22 12.82
N ASP A 23 -6.43 -14.34 13.58
CA ASP A 23 -7.63 -15.08 13.99
C ASP A 23 -8.61 -15.32 12.81
N GLY A 24 -8.03 -15.64 11.65
CA GLY A 24 -8.78 -15.68 10.40
C GLY A 24 -7.90 -15.72 9.16
N ILE A 25 -8.55 -15.75 8.00
CA ILE A 25 -7.90 -15.92 6.70
C ILE A 25 -7.63 -14.52 6.10
N PRO A 26 -6.36 -14.09 5.98
CA PRO A 26 -6.05 -12.80 5.39
C PRO A 26 -6.40 -12.80 3.90
N ILE A 27 -7.17 -11.81 3.45
CA ILE A 27 -7.55 -11.62 2.04
C ILE A 27 -6.70 -10.49 1.43
N PHE A 28 -5.85 -10.82 0.47
CA PHE A 28 -4.92 -9.90 -0.19
C PHE A 28 -5.15 -9.82 -1.70
N GLY A 29 -5.06 -8.62 -2.28
CA GLY A 29 -5.23 -8.38 -3.72
C GLY A 29 -6.60 -7.82 -4.12
N LEU A 30 -7.37 -7.21 -3.22
CA LEU A 30 -8.67 -6.68 -3.62
C LEU A 30 -8.56 -5.47 -4.56
N TYR A 31 -9.45 -5.39 -5.56
CA TYR A 31 -9.63 -4.20 -6.39
C TYR A 31 -10.46 -3.16 -5.65
N GLN A 32 -10.02 -1.90 -5.64
CA GLN A 32 -10.80 -0.78 -5.12
C GLN A 32 -12.13 -0.56 -5.87
N LYS A 33 -13.15 -0.05 -5.16
CA LYS A 33 -14.49 0.26 -5.72
C LYS A 33 -15.08 -0.88 -6.56
N PHE A 34 -14.88 -2.13 -6.13
CA PHE A 34 -15.31 -3.31 -6.87
C PHE A 34 -15.88 -4.39 -5.95
N ALA A 35 -16.77 -5.20 -6.53
CA ALA A 35 -17.31 -6.40 -5.94
C ALA A 35 -16.33 -7.56 -6.20
N ASN A 36 -15.41 -7.80 -5.26
CA ASN A 36 -14.37 -8.80 -5.40
C ASN A 36 -14.90 -10.18 -5.02
N ASN A 37 -14.88 -11.14 -5.95
CA ASN A 37 -15.35 -12.51 -5.70
C ASN A 37 -14.21 -13.38 -5.16
N VAL A 38 -14.14 -13.58 -3.85
CA VAL A 38 -13.09 -14.37 -3.18
C VAL A 38 -13.57 -15.79 -2.99
N THR A 39 -12.84 -16.74 -3.54
CA THR A 39 -12.99 -18.14 -3.17
C THR A 39 -11.96 -18.48 -2.11
N VAL A 40 -12.39 -19.14 -1.05
CA VAL A 40 -11.56 -19.64 0.05
C VAL A 40 -11.75 -21.14 0.13
N GLU A 41 -10.67 -21.89 -0.05
CA GLU A 41 -10.69 -23.35 0.10
C GLU A 41 -9.89 -23.72 1.35
N TYR A 42 -10.44 -24.58 2.21
CA TYR A 42 -9.77 -24.99 3.45
C TYR A 42 -10.17 -26.40 3.85
N LYS A 43 -9.43 -27.01 4.79
CA LYS A 43 -9.78 -28.31 5.36
C LYS A 43 -10.15 -28.17 6.83
N GLU A 44 -11.37 -28.56 7.16
CA GLU A 44 -11.87 -28.58 8.54
C GLU A 44 -12.22 -30.02 8.91
N ASN A 45 -11.62 -30.52 10.00
CA ASN A 45 -11.84 -31.88 10.51
C ASN A 45 -11.69 -32.97 9.44
N GLY A 46 -10.73 -32.78 8.51
CA GLY A 46 -10.45 -33.72 7.42
C GLY A 46 -11.39 -33.62 6.21
N LYS A 47 -12.39 -32.73 6.23
CA LYS A 47 -13.27 -32.45 5.09
C LYS A 47 -12.80 -31.20 4.35
N ALA A 48 -12.74 -31.28 3.02
CA ALA A 48 -12.51 -30.12 2.18
C ALA A 48 -13.77 -29.24 2.16
N MET A 49 -13.60 -27.99 2.54
CA MET A 49 -14.60 -26.93 2.52
C MET A 49 -14.20 -25.88 1.49
N LYS A 50 -15.21 -25.23 0.93
CA LYS A 50 -15.04 -24.17 -0.07
C LYS A 50 -16.14 -23.15 0.14
N ASP A 51 -15.73 -21.91 0.36
CA ASP A 51 -16.61 -20.77 0.50
C ASP A 51 -16.33 -19.72 -0.58
N ASP A 52 -17.39 -19.18 -1.16
CA ASP A 52 -17.33 -18.10 -2.14
C ASP A 52 -17.94 -16.83 -1.53
N TYR A 53 -17.13 -15.79 -1.39
CA TYR A 53 -17.49 -14.51 -0.80
C TYR A 53 -17.49 -13.39 -1.83
N VAL A 54 -18.36 -12.40 -1.63
CA VAL A 54 -18.35 -11.14 -2.39
C VAL A 54 -17.93 -10.01 -1.46
N VAL A 55 -16.69 -9.55 -1.61
CA VAL A 55 -16.09 -8.49 -0.79
C VAL A 55 -16.15 -7.15 -1.52
N GLN A 56 -16.98 -6.24 -1.00
CA GLN A 56 -17.08 -4.87 -1.49
C GLN A 56 -16.00 -3.99 -0.85
N THR A 57 -15.27 -3.23 -1.66
CA THR A 57 -14.20 -2.34 -1.17
C THR A 57 -14.47 -0.89 -1.53
N SER A 58 -14.02 0.02 -0.67
CA SER A 58 -14.03 1.46 -0.90
C SER A 58 -12.96 1.94 -1.91
N ALA A 59 -12.93 3.24 -2.19
CA ALA A 59 -11.92 3.87 -3.04
C ALA A 59 -10.60 4.06 -2.29
N ILE A 60 -9.49 4.11 -3.02
CA ILE A 60 -8.20 4.58 -2.53
C ILE A 60 -8.25 6.11 -2.47
N VAL A 61 -7.73 6.70 -1.39
CA VAL A 61 -7.71 8.15 -1.18
C VAL A 61 -6.27 8.63 -1.07
N ASN A 62 -5.91 9.63 -1.86
CA ASN A 62 -4.69 10.41 -1.65
C ASN A 62 -5.03 11.63 -0.78
N HIS A 63 -4.42 11.70 0.40
CA HIS A 63 -4.67 12.78 1.36
C HIS A 63 -3.82 14.03 1.11
N TYR A 64 -2.88 13.99 0.17
CA TYR A 64 -1.98 15.09 -0.15
C TYR A 64 -2.15 15.48 -1.61
N MET A 65 -3.04 16.46 -1.84
CA MET A 65 -3.32 17.03 -3.15
C MET A 65 -3.21 18.55 -3.09
N ASP A 66 -2.64 19.14 -4.13
CA ASP A 66 -2.49 20.58 -4.34
C ASP A 66 -2.59 20.93 -5.84
N ASN A 67 -2.35 22.18 -6.22
CA ASN A 67 -2.40 22.63 -7.61
C ASN A 67 -1.35 21.98 -8.54
N ARG A 68 -0.35 21.29 -7.98
CA ARG A 68 0.67 20.54 -8.74
C ARG A 68 0.24 19.09 -8.99
N SER A 69 -0.89 18.67 -8.42
CA SER A 69 -1.40 17.31 -8.56
C SER A 69 -2.09 17.12 -9.92
N ILE A 70 -1.51 16.28 -10.77
CA ILE A 70 -2.05 15.96 -12.10
C ILE A 70 -3.32 15.08 -12.00
N SER A 71 -3.33 14.16 -11.03
CA SER A 71 -4.47 13.31 -10.69
C SER A 71 -4.40 12.89 -9.22
N ASP A 72 -5.50 12.35 -8.69
CA ASP A 72 -5.61 11.83 -7.33
C ASP A 72 -4.63 10.67 -7.07
N LEU A 73 -4.51 9.76 -8.04
CA LEU A 73 -3.60 8.61 -7.99
C LEU A 73 -2.57 8.67 -9.12
N GLN A 74 -1.43 8.02 -8.90
CA GLN A 74 -0.41 7.87 -9.94
C GLN A 74 -0.92 6.99 -11.08
N GLN A 75 -0.74 7.46 -12.31
CA GLN A 75 -1.13 6.73 -13.51
C GLN A 75 -0.12 5.62 -13.81
N THR A 76 -0.62 4.42 -14.09
CA THR A 76 0.22 3.28 -14.48
C THR A 76 0.09 3.03 -15.98
N LYS A 77 1.22 2.96 -16.69
CA LYS A 77 1.27 2.61 -18.12
C LYS A 77 2.05 1.31 -18.29
N VAL A 78 1.36 0.26 -18.73
CA VAL A 78 1.99 -1.02 -19.05
C VAL A 78 2.65 -0.91 -20.43
N ILE A 79 3.98 -1.04 -20.47
CA ILE A 79 4.76 -0.92 -21.71
C ILE A 79 4.93 -2.30 -22.36
N LYS A 80 5.32 -3.31 -21.58
CA LYS A 80 5.55 -4.68 -22.05
C LYS A 80 5.27 -5.68 -20.94
N VAL A 81 4.64 -6.79 -21.31
CA VAL A 81 4.52 -7.99 -20.48
C VAL A 81 4.93 -9.15 -21.36
N ALA A 82 5.97 -9.89 -20.96
CA ALA A 82 6.36 -11.11 -21.66
C ALA A 82 5.44 -12.28 -21.23
N PRO A 83 5.24 -13.29 -22.08
CA PRO A 83 4.53 -14.50 -21.69
C PRO A 83 5.19 -15.15 -20.46
N GLY A 84 4.40 -15.50 -19.44
CA GLY A 84 4.86 -16.06 -18.16
C GLY A 84 5.26 -15.01 -17.11
N PHE A 85 4.92 -13.74 -17.33
CA PHE A 85 5.17 -12.62 -16.39
C PHE A 85 3.88 -11.91 -15.96
N GLU A 86 2.72 -12.44 -16.37
CA GLU A 86 1.41 -11.84 -16.12
C GLU A 86 1.02 -11.84 -14.64
N ASP A 87 1.55 -12.79 -13.86
CA ASP A 87 1.30 -13.05 -12.44
C ASP A 87 2.12 -12.17 -11.48
N ARG A 88 3.04 -11.34 -12.00
CA ARG A 88 3.95 -10.56 -11.16
C ARG A 88 3.31 -9.39 -10.44
N LEU A 89 3.56 -9.32 -9.13
CA LEU A 89 3.20 -8.23 -8.24
C LEU A 89 4.44 -7.39 -7.90
N TYR A 90 4.26 -6.07 -7.83
CA TYR A 90 5.33 -5.12 -7.53
C TYR A 90 4.86 -4.16 -6.44
N LEU A 91 5.70 -3.98 -5.40
CA LEU A 91 5.51 -2.92 -4.41
C LEU A 91 6.10 -1.63 -4.99
N VAL A 92 5.26 -0.65 -5.26
CA VAL A 92 5.71 0.68 -5.67
C VAL A 92 5.87 1.55 -4.42
N ASN A 93 7.08 1.64 -3.89
CA ASN A 93 7.40 2.55 -2.80
C ASN A 93 7.67 3.95 -3.34
N THR A 94 6.58 4.70 -3.56
CA THR A 94 6.60 6.06 -4.07
C THR A 94 5.96 7.01 -3.07
N HIS A 95 6.29 8.28 -3.21
CA HIS A 95 5.85 9.33 -2.33
C HIS A 95 5.06 10.40 -3.10
N THR A 96 4.31 11.21 -2.37
CA THR A 96 3.65 12.41 -2.90
C THR A 96 4.16 13.62 -2.14
N PHE A 97 4.25 14.77 -2.80
CA PHE A 97 4.69 16.00 -2.14
C PHE A 97 3.59 16.52 -1.22
N THR A 98 3.98 16.99 -0.04
CA THR A 98 3.10 17.80 0.80
C THR A 98 2.95 19.20 0.19
N PRO A 99 1.79 19.87 0.35
CA PRO A 99 1.63 21.25 -0.11
C PRO A 99 2.69 22.19 0.48
N GLN A 100 3.08 21.97 1.73
CA GLN A 100 4.00 22.81 2.50
C GLN A 100 5.49 22.48 2.28
N GLY A 101 5.82 21.26 1.81
CA GLY A 101 7.21 20.80 1.77
C GLY A 101 7.78 20.59 3.18
N ALA A 102 9.08 20.83 3.35
CA ALA A 102 9.76 20.65 4.63
C ALA A 102 9.66 21.91 5.50
N GLU A 103 8.88 21.85 6.57
CA GLU A 103 8.63 23.00 7.46
C GLU A 103 9.58 23.04 8.68
N PHE A 104 10.23 21.92 9.03
CA PHE A 104 11.00 21.79 10.27
C PHE A 104 12.48 21.48 10.00
N HIS A 105 13.34 22.05 10.85
CA HIS A 105 14.77 21.79 10.88
C HIS A 105 15.21 21.42 12.31
N TRP A 106 16.17 20.51 12.46
CA TRP A 106 16.82 20.32 13.76
C TRP A 106 17.73 21.51 14.05
N HIS A 107 17.70 22.00 15.28
CA HIS A 107 18.65 23.01 15.72
C HIS A 107 20.02 22.37 15.97
N GLY A 108 21.08 22.96 15.41
CA GLY A 108 22.47 22.53 15.54
C GLY A 108 23.28 23.42 16.48
N GLU A 109 24.55 23.05 16.71
CA GLU A 109 25.48 23.86 17.48
C GLU A 109 26.02 25.02 16.65
N LYS A 110 26.09 26.21 17.26
CA LYS A 110 26.57 27.44 16.61
C LYS A 110 28.09 27.45 16.53
N ASP A 111 28.63 27.72 15.35
CA ASP A 111 30.09 27.83 15.15
C ASP A 111 30.66 29.04 15.90
N LYS A 112 31.92 28.92 16.35
CA LYS A 112 32.67 29.97 17.07
C LYS A 112 32.86 31.23 16.22
N ASN A 113 32.79 31.09 14.90
CA ASN A 113 32.94 32.20 13.94
C ASN A 113 31.60 32.91 13.62
N ALA A 114 30.47 32.46 14.17
CA ALA A 114 29.17 33.08 13.92
C ALA A 114 29.00 34.38 14.74
N GLY A 115 28.29 35.36 14.19
CA GLY A 115 28.06 36.65 14.84
C GLY A 115 27.28 36.50 16.14
N ILE A 116 27.56 37.34 17.14
CA ILE A 116 26.97 37.22 18.50
C ILE A 116 25.44 37.19 18.49
N LEU A 117 24.81 37.96 17.59
CA LEU A 117 23.35 38.09 17.48
C LEU A 117 22.70 37.08 16.52
N ASP A 118 23.48 36.26 15.81
CA ASP A 118 22.93 35.30 14.85
C ASP A 118 22.17 34.18 15.57
N ALA A 119 21.09 33.69 14.97
CA ALA A 119 20.42 32.49 15.45
C ALA A 119 21.33 31.25 15.30
N GLY A 120 21.09 30.20 16.09
CA GLY A 120 21.81 28.94 15.93
C GLY A 120 21.49 28.28 14.58
N PRO A 121 22.47 27.63 13.93
CA PRO A 121 22.27 27.03 12.63
C PRO A 121 21.37 25.80 12.71
N ALA A 122 20.81 25.38 11.58
CA ALA A 122 20.19 24.07 11.46
C ALA A 122 21.27 22.97 11.36
N GLY A 123 20.97 21.77 11.85
CA GLY A 123 21.80 20.58 11.72
C GLY A 123 21.01 19.37 11.23
N GLY A 124 21.72 18.31 10.83
CA GLY A 124 21.10 17.04 10.43
C GLY A 124 20.21 17.12 9.18
N ALA A 125 19.23 16.21 9.08
CA ALA A 125 18.40 16.02 7.89
C ALA A 125 16.89 15.95 8.20
N LEU A 126 16.41 16.67 9.23
CA LEU A 126 14.96 16.78 9.51
C LEU A 126 14.12 17.23 8.29
N PRO A 127 14.65 18.07 7.37
CA PRO A 127 13.91 18.44 6.16
C PRO A 127 13.63 17.28 5.20
N PHE A 128 14.19 16.09 5.44
CA PHE A 128 13.79 14.87 4.74
C PHE A 128 12.46 14.33 5.29
N ASP A 129 11.40 15.13 5.13
CA ASP A 129 10.03 14.77 5.47
C ASP A 129 9.28 14.38 4.20
N ILE A 130 8.73 13.18 4.19
CA ILE A 130 8.08 12.63 3.00
C ILE A 130 6.71 12.05 3.36
N ALA A 131 5.68 12.53 2.68
CA ALA A 131 4.34 11.98 2.78
C ALA A 131 4.21 10.68 1.97
N LEU A 132 3.96 9.59 2.69
CA LEU A 132 3.55 8.32 2.10
C LEU A 132 2.08 8.38 1.69
N ILE A 133 1.77 7.91 0.48
CA ILE A 133 0.39 7.68 0.07
C ILE A 133 -0.13 6.47 0.89
N ARG A 134 -1.04 6.73 1.83
CA ARG A 134 -1.71 5.65 2.58
C ARG A 134 -2.74 4.96 1.69
N LEU A 135 -2.42 3.74 1.28
CA LEU A 135 -3.26 2.90 0.42
C LEU A 135 -4.31 2.07 1.20
N TRP A 136 -4.42 2.26 2.52
CA TRP A 136 -5.42 1.63 3.38
C TRP A 136 -6.02 2.64 4.37
N SER A 137 -7.34 2.56 4.55
CA SER A 137 -8.06 3.08 5.69
C SER A 137 -8.13 1.95 6.74
N THR A 138 -7.47 2.12 7.88
CA THR A 138 -7.64 1.21 9.04
C THR A 138 -7.61 2.00 10.35
N PRO A 139 -8.50 1.69 11.31
CA PRO A 139 -8.26 2.06 12.71
C PRO A 139 -7.04 1.27 13.20
N ARG A 140 -5.97 2.00 13.54
CA ARG A 140 -4.75 1.59 14.28
C ARG A 140 -4.46 0.08 14.36
N VAL A 141 -3.63 -0.43 13.44
CA VAL A 141 -2.51 -1.36 13.74
C VAL A 141 -1.36 -1.08 12.75
N ASN A 142 -0.15 -1.02 13.28
CA ASN A 142 1.12 -0.72 12.61
C ASN A 142 1.53 -1.85 11.65
N THR A 143 1.71 -1.53 10.36
CA THR A 143 2.80 -2.01 9.46
C THR A 143 2.59 -1.38 8.07
N ALA A 144 3.47 -0.45 7.72
CA ALA A 144 3.36 0.40 6.54
C ALA A 144 3.93 -0.27 5.29
N GLY A 145 3.08 -0.51 4.29
CA GLY A 145 3.46 -0.95 2.96
C GLY A 145 2.23 -0.88 2.05
N GLY A 146 2.02 0.28 1.42
CA GLY A 146 0.89 0.51 0.54
C GLY A 146 1.15 -0.06 -0.85
N TRP A 147 0.30 -0.96 -1.31
CA TRP A 147 0.40 -1.61 -2.62
C TRP A 147 -0.55 -0.94 -3.62
N ILE A 148 -0.02 -0.47 -4.77
CA ILE A 148 -0.83 -0.14 -5.95
C ILE A 148 -0.67 -1.28 -6.96
N LYS A 149 -1.69 -2.13 -7.08
CA LYS A 149 -2.10 -2.70 -8.36
C LYS A 149 -3.52 -3.25 -8.24
N ILE A 150 -4.06 -3.64 -9.38
CA ILE A 150 -5.38 -4.20 -9.65
C ILE A 150 -5.17 -5.74 -9.66
N PRO A 151 -5.54 -6.54 -8.62
CA PRO A 151 -5.62 -8.00 -8.84
C PRO A 151 -6.48 -8.88 -7.87
N SER A 152 -7.79 -9.04 -8.10
CA SER A 152 -8.61 -10.22 -7.74
C SER A 152 -7.96 -11.43 -7.00
N THR A 153 -8.36 -11.67 -5.75
CA THR A 153 -7.95 -12.78 -4.86
C THR A 153 -8.74 -14.11 -4.91
N THR A 154 -8.09 -15.25 -5.13
CA THR A 154 -8.64 -16.56 -4.72
C THR A 154 -7.66 -17.17 -3.73
N ALA A 155 -8.06 -17.40 -2.49
CA ALA A 155 -7.23 -17.97 -1.44
C ALA A 155 -7.46 -19.49 -1.36
N THR A 156 -6.39 -20.28 -1.31
CA THR A 156 -6.47 -21.74 -1.16
C THR A 156 -5.58 -22.13 0.02
N ILE A 157 -6.12 -22.83 1.01
CA ILE A 157 -5.45 -23.32 2.23
C ILE A 157 -5.26 -24.84 2.13
#